data_AF-A0A8T5XPK9-F1
#
_entry.id   AF-A0A8T5XPK9-F1
#
_cell.length_a   1.000
_cell.length_b   1.000
_cell.length_c   1.000
_cell.angle_alpha   90.00
_cell.angle_beta   90.00
_cell.angle_gamma   90.00
#
_symmetry.space_group_name_H-M   'P 1'
#
loop_
_entity.id
_entity.type
_entity.pdbx_description
1 polymer ?
#
loop_
_entity_poly.entity_id
_entity_poly.type
_entity_poly.pdbx_seq_one_letter_code
_entity_poly.pdbx_strand_id
1 'polypeptide(L)'
;MHREHQVPFNKVCAHHKCYMKEYIVNKTNSPFTQFESPILEDRNIISSDFDEEPVFNDFINFANDIQAIFNGYLKNYNMQDIKNKYSSIMIKKGYKKHYGNVRRKKLKEDFLKFYSKEFLKIFNSNSLYSSHEWIEMLYRNGDIIVNPVRHFLFIRFLFGSIKEFHDYSCQDLKPFGDPKWPCLNKNASHYLENIIDKYRIKKVNSSSRYIGIFECDCGFTYTRKLPDENKNDRYRIGRVIKYGHVFDNKLTNLIMSGKYSASKIATMMKITRKSLKSHIQRLNLTEYTNLEYKRKKDKDKTNNDKLSKYKKILEDYMSNNPNDLRNRIRTACQTQYQYVFKNDREWCEENLPKTCDNKKLLIENMRSVDWNERDSKVSNEIKKAAKEVIDNKLFVRITKTYLSRVIDYDGINKSKYLNRMPKTKEVLSKYCEEVWIVNPF
;
A
#
# COMPACT_ATOMS: atom_id res chain seq x y z
N MET A 1 -16.70 -0.10 47.05
CA MET A 1 -16.83 0.23 45.61
C MET A 1 -15.43 0.27 45.00
N HIS A 2 -15.13 -0.59 44.02
CA HIS A 2 -13.81 -0.67 43.39
C HIS A 2 -13.69 0.37 42.26
N ARG A 3 -12.50 0.97 42.05
CA ARG A 3 -12.29 2.01 41.02
C ARG A 3 -12.42 1.44 39.61
N GLU A 4 -12.05 0.18 39.45
CA GLU A 4 -12.16 -0.60 38.22
C GLU A 4 -13.62 -0.72 37.74
N HIS A 5 -14.58 -0.72 38.68
CA HIS A 5 -16.01 -0.81 38.38
C HIS A 5 -16.58 0.52 37.86
N GLN A 6 -15.86 1.64 38.05
CA GLN A 6 -16.27 2.97 37.59
C GLN A 6 -15.77 3.28 36.17
N VAL A 7 -15.00 2.37 35.56
CA VAL A 7 -14.50 2.56 34.19
C VAL A 7 -15.67 2.44 33.21
N PRO A 8 -15.87 3.42 32.31
CA PRO A 8 -16.92 3.37 31.31
C PRO A 8 -16.90 2.06 30.52
N PHE A 9 -18.08 1.53 30.22
CA PHE A 9 -18.29 0.28 29.47
C PHE A 9 -17.84 -1.00 30.18
N ASN A 10 -17.26 -0.93 31.38
CA ASN A 10 -17.02 -2.13 32.16
C ASN A 10 -18.34 -2.64 32.76
N LYS A 11 -18.80 -3.81 32.31
CA LYS A 11 -20.06 -4.41 32.75
C LYS A 11 -19.89 -5.59 33.69
N VAL A 12 -18.66 -6.01 33.98
CA VAL A 12 -18.40 -7.21 34.79
C VAL A 12 -17.36 -6.95 35.87
N CYS A 13 -17.44 -7.71 36.95
CA CYS A 13 -16.40 -7.75 37.96
C CYS A 13 -15.36 -8.82 37.57
N ALA A 14 -14.10 -8.41 37.41
CA ALA A 14 -12.99 -9.33 37.13
C ALA A 14 -12.77 -10.37 38.26
N HIS A 15 -13.00 -9.97 39.51
CA HIS A 15 -12.80 -10.81 40.69
C HIS A 15 -13.91 -11.87 40.84
N HIS A 16 -15.17 -11.42 40.83
CA HIS A 16 -16.33 -12.29 41.05
C HIS A 16 -16.82 -12.99 39.78
N LYS A 17 -16.29 -12.60 38.61
CA LYS A 17 -16.71 -13.08 37.29
C LYS A 17 -18.23 -13.09 37.15
N CYS A 18 -18.84 -11.93 37.36
CA CYS A 18 -20.27 -11.75 37.23
C CYS A 18 -20.57 -10.37 36.61
N TYR A 19 -21.75 -10.24 36.00
CA TYR A 19 -22.25 -8.95 35.54
C TYR A 19 -22.52 -8.03 36.72
N MET A 20 -22.10 -6.78 36.57
CA MET A 20 -22.38 -5.72 37.52
C MET A 20 -23.77 -5.16 37.24
N LYS A 21 -24.51 -4.87 38.31
CA LYS A 21 -25.83 -4.27 38.26
C LYS A 21 -25.70 -2.76 38.39
N GLU A 22 -26.32 -2.03 37.48
CA GLU A 22 -26.39 -0.57 37.57
C GLU A 22 -27.42 -0.17 38.61
N TYR A 23 -27.07 0.79 39.47
CA TYR A 23 -27.97 1.35 40.45
C TYR A 23 -28.40 2.74 40.00
N ILE A 24 -29.69 2.91 39.72
CA ILE A 24 -30.25 4.20 39.31
C ILE A 24 -30.52 5.01 40.57
N VAL A 25 -29.74 6.07 40.80
CA VAL A 25 -30.02 7.06 41.84
C VAL A 25 -30.94 8.12 41.24
N ASN A 26 -32.13 8.29 41.81
CA ASN A 26 -32.97 9.44 41.49
C ASN A 26 -32.28 10.70 42.02
N LYS A 27 -31.70 11.51 41.13
CA LYS A 27 -31.14 12.82 41.52
C LYS A 27 -32.26 13.69 42.05
N THR A 28 -32.35 13.87 43.36
CA THR A 28 -33.10 14.97 43.95
C THR A 28 -32.44 16.28 43.51
N ASN A 29 -33.24 17.27 43.09
CA ASN A 29 -32.80 18.60 42.62
C ASN A 29 -32.16 19.47 43.74
N SER A 30 -31.27 18.91 44.55
CA SER A 30 -30.51 19.65 45.54
C SER A 30 -29.18 20.12 44.94
N PRO A 31 -28.80 21.40 45.07
CA PRO A 31 -27.50 21.92 44.62
C PRO A 31 -26.32 21.38 45.46
N PHE A 32 -26.59 20.67 46.55
CA PHE A 32 -25.60 19.97 47.35
C PHE A 32 -25.69 18.47 47.06
N THR A 33 -24.72 17.94 46.29
CA THR A 33 -24.56 16.51 46.13
C THR A 33 -24.00 15.93 47.42
N GLN A 34 -24.87 15.62 48.39
CA GLN A 34 -24.52 14.67 49.43
C GLN A 34 -24.24 13.33 48.72
N PHE A 35 -23.03 12.80 48.91
CA PHE A 35 -22.69 11.43 48.53
C PHE A 35 -23.45 10.49 49.48
N GLU A 36 -24.75 10.33 49.24
CA GLU A 36 -25.52 9.30 49.93
C GLU A 36 -24.98 7.94 49.51
N SER A 37 -24.45 7.20 50.48
CA SER A 37 -24.22 5.76 50.30
C SER A 37 -25.58 5.14 50.01
N PRO A 38 -25.79 4.46 48.87
CA PRO A 38 -27.10 3.91 48.56
C PRO A 38 -27.46 2.90 49.66
N ILE A 39 -28.53 3.23 50.40
CA ILE A 39 -29.16 2.29 51.32
C ILE A 39 -29.65 1.14 50.44
N LEU A 40 -29.16 -0.07 50.71
CA LEU A 40 -29.47 -1.30 49.98
C LEU A 40 -30.92 -1.74 50.25
N GLU A 41 -31.90 -0.90 49.90
CA GLU A 41 -33.30 -1.31 49.81
C GLU A 41 -33.61 -1.64 48.35
N ASP A 42 -33.28 -2.89 47.99
CA ASP A 42 -33.72 -3.82 46.92
C ASP A 42 -34.64 -3.40 45.75
N ARG A 43 -34.85 -2.12 45.42
CA ARG A 43 -36.03 -1.74 44.62
C ARG A 43 -35.76 -1.29 43.18
N ASN A 44 -34.52 -1.08 42.74
CA ASN A 44 -34.25 -0.68 41.35
C ASN A 44 -32.96 -1.32 40.80
N ILE A 45 -32.90 -2.65 40.81
CA ILE A 45 -31.82 -3.41 40.18
C ILE A 45 -32.26 -3.76 38.75
N ILE A 46 -31.56 -3.24 37.74
CA ILE A 46 -31.71 -3.73 36.37
C ILE A 46 -30.66 -4.83 36.16
N SER A 47 -31.11 -6.07 35.95
CA SER A 47 -30.22 -7.11 35.39
C SER A 47 -30.18 -6.93 33.88
N SER A 48 -28.96 -6.83 33.34
CA SER A 48 -28.72 -7.05 31.92
C SER A 48 -28.01 -8.38 31.82
N ASP A 49 -28.78 -9.46 31.76
CA ASP A 49 -28.27 -10.79 31.56
C ASP A 49 -27.94 -10.93 30.07
N PHE A 50 -26.65 -11.00 29.74
CA PHE A 50 -26.20 -11.40 28.41
C PHE A 50 -25.84 -12.88 28.52
N ASP A 51 -26.74 -13.75 28.08
CA ASP A 51 -26.61 -15.22 28.18
C ASP A 51 -25.64 -15.84 27.16
N GLU A 52 -24.88 -15.03 26.41
CA GLU A 52 -23.93 -15.53 25.41
C GLU A 52 -22.50 -15.64 25.99
N GLU A 53 -22.03 -16.88 26.22
CA GLU A 53 -20.68 -17.19 26.69
C GLU A 53 -19.55 -16.41 25.97
N PRO A 54 -19.56 -16.19 24.64
CA PRO A 54 -18.51 -15.44 23.95
C PRO A 54 -18.44 -13.97 24.39
N VAL A 55 -19.60 -13.32 24.56
CA VAL A 55 -19.70 -11.92 24.95
C VAL A 55 -19.24 -11.73 26.39
N PHE A 56 -19.64 -12.64 27.27
CA PHE A 56 -19.22 -12.64 28.67
C PHE A 56 -17.71 -12.79 28.81
N ASN A 57 -17.10 -13.71 28.06
CA ASN A 57 -15.65 -13.89 28.05
C ASN A 57 -14.91 -12.64 27.56
N ASP A 58 -15.40 -11.97 26.51
CA ASP A 58 -14.83 -10.70 26.05
C ASP A 58 -14.88 -9.61 27.15
N PHE A 59 -15.97 -9.54 27.91
CA PHE A 59 -16.10 -8.62 29.05
C PHE A 59 -15.16 -8.95 30.20
N ILE A 60 -15.03 -10.22 30.58
CA ILE A 60 -14.10 -10.65 31.63
C ILE A 60 -12.66 -10.30 31.24
N ASN A 61 -12.31 -10.56 29.99
CA ASN A 61 -11.03 -10.19 29.41
C ASN A 61 -10.76 -8.68 29.49
N PHE A 62 -11.76 -7.86 29.14
CA PHE A 62 -11.66 -6.41 29.25
C PHE A 62 -11.50 -5.94 30.71
N ALA A 63 -12.26 -6.51 31.65
CA ALA A 63 -12.16 -6.19 33.07
C ALA A 63 -10.79 -6.58 33.67
N ASN A 64 -10.23 -7.71 33.26
CA ASN A 64 -8.87 -8.12 33.64
C ASN A 64 -7.81 -7.15 33.13
N ASP A 65 -7.96 -6.65 31.90
CA ASP A 65 -7.05 -5.64 31.34
C ASP A 65 -7.16 -4.31 32.11
N ILE A 66 -8.38 -3.87 32.45
CA ILE A 66 -8.59 -2.69 33.29
C ILE A 66 -7.83 -2.86 34.61
N GLN A 67 -8.01 -3.99 35.29
CA GLN A 67 -7.33 -4.28 36.55
C GLN A 67 -5.80 -4.26 36.40
N ALA A 68 -5.25 -4.79 35.30
CA ALA A 68 -3.83 -4.72 35.01
C ALA A 68 -3.31 -3.27 34.92
N ILE A 69 -4.08 -2.35 34.32
CA ILE A 69 -3.68 -0.94 34.30
C ILE A 69 -3.66 -0.34 35.71
N PHE A 70 -4.70 -0.58 36.51
CA PHE A 70 -4.75 -0.08 37.89
C PHE A 70 -3.61 -0.65 38.75
N ASN A 71 -3.17 -1.87 38.45
CA ASN A 71 -1.99 -2.51 39.07
C ASN A 71 -0.65 -1.94 38.56
N GLY A 72 -0.66 -1.02 37.60
CA GLY A 72 0.53 -0.26 37.16
C GLY A 72 1.25 -0.81 35.93
N TYR A 73 0.70 -1.78 35.21
CA TYR A 73 1.32 -2.37 34.02
C TYR A 73 1.47 -1.39 32.83
N LEU A 74 0.91 -0.18 32.89
CA LEU A 74 1.10 0.87 31.88
C LEU A 74 1.66 2.17 32.46
N LYS A 75 2.38 2.11 33.58
CA LYS A 75 3.10 3.28 34.10
C LYS A 75 4.27 3.64 33.17
N ASN A 76 4.42 4.93 32.85
CA ASN A 76 5.53 5.50 32.07
C ASN A 76 5.62 5.10 30.59
N TYR A 77 4.49 4.84 29.92
CA TYR A 77 4.48 4.62 28.47
C TYR A 77 4.39 5.93 27.70
N ASN A 78 5.20 6.06 26.65
CA ASN A 78 4.99 7.07 25.62
C ASN A 78 4.25 6.47 24.41
N MET A 79 3.57 7.31 23.64
CA MET A 79 2.77 6.87 22.49
C MET A 79 3.64 6.26 21.38
N GLN A 80 4.89 6.69 21.25
CA GLN A 80 5.81 6.18 20.23
C GLN A 80 6.21 4.73 20.50
N ASP A 81 6.41 4.36 21.76
CA ASP A 81 6.74 3.00 22.19
C ASP A 81 5.58 2.06 21.96
N ILE A 82 4.36 2.51 22.26
CA ILE A 82 3.13 1.76 21.94
C ILE A 82 3.06 1.49 20.42
N LYS A 83 3.26 2.52 19.59
CA LYS A 83 3.26 2.38 18.12
C LYS A 83 4.39 1.48 17.61
N ASN A 84 5.57 1.54 18.21
CA ASN A 84 6.69 0.67 17.88
C ASN A 84 6.37 -0.80 18.20
N LYS A 85 5.80 -1.08 19.38
CA LYS A 85 5.33 -2.42 19.75
C LYS A 85 4.25 -2.92 18.79
N TYR A 86 3.24 -2.10 18.47
CA TYR A 86 2.20 -2.43 17.48
C TYR A 86 2.81 -2.76 16.11
N SER A 87 3.73 -1.92 15.64
CA SER A 87 4.42 -2.15 14.37
C SER A 87 5.15 -3.49 14.36
N SER A 88 5.89 -3.79 15.43
CA SER A 88 6.66 -5.02 15.56
C SER A 88 5.79 -6.27 15.51
N ILE A 89 4.77 -6.35 16.38
CA ILE A 89 3.91 -7.52 16.46
C ILE A 89 3.06 -7.70 15.20
N MET A 90 2.63 -6.59 14.56
CA MET A 90 1.91 -6.66 13.29
C MET A 90 2.78 -7.21 12.17
N ILE A 91 4.09 -7.00 12.20
CA ILE A 91 5.01 -7.62 11.25
C ILE A 91 5.09 -9.12 11.52
N LYS A 92 5.28 -9.52 12.78
CA LYS A 92 5.36 -10.93 13.21
C LYS A 92 4.09 -11.73 12.89
N LYS A 93 2.90 -11.16 13.13
CA LYS A 93 1.60 -11.76 12.79
C LYS A 93 1.22 -11.62 11.30
N GLY A 94 2.06 -10.97 10.49
CA GLY A 94 1.85 -10.82 9.05
C GLY A 94 0.73 -9.84 8.67
N TYR A 95 0.34 -8.92 9.56
CA TYR A 95 -0.56 -7.80 9.26
C TYR A 95 0.15 -6.63 8.59
N LYS A 96 1.45 -6.49 8.80
CA LYS A 96 2.27 -5.42 8.24
C LYS A 96 3.51 -6.02 7.57
N LYS A 97 3.98 -5.41 6.47
CA LYS A 97 5.28 -5.76 5.89
C LYS A 97 6.39 -5.12 6.73
N HIS A 98 7.56 -5.77 6.85
CA HIS A 98 8.72 -5.22 7.58
C HIS A 98 8.97 -3.73 7.27
N TYR A 99 8.90 -3.38 5.99
CA TYR A 99 8.82 -2.00 5.56
C TYR A 99 7.77 -1.89 4.45
N GLY A 100 6.73 -1.09 4.69
CA GLY A 100 5.65 -0.90 3.73
C GLY A 100 4.28 -0.86 4.39
N ASN A 101 3.25 -1.07 3.57
CA ASN A 101 1.87 -0.86 3.96
C ASN A 101 1.34 -2.01 4.82
N VAL A 102 0.37 -1.67 5.67
CA VAL A 102 -0.44 -2.64 6.42
C VAL A 102 -1.39 -3.36 5.46
N ARG A 103 -1.54 -4.67 5.62
CA ARG A 103 -2.54 -5.52 4.95
C ARG A 103 -3.91 -5.26 5.58
N ARG A 104 -4.48 -4.08 5.32
CA ARG A 104 -5.69 -3.53 5.96
C ARG A 104 -6.85 -4.52 5.97
N LYS A 105 -7.15 -5.14 4.83
CA LYS A 105 -8.24 -6.12 4.70
C LYS A 105 -8.07 -7.29 5.68
N LYS A 106 -6.90 -7.93 5.68
CA LYS A 106 -6.57 -9.04 6.58
C LYS A 106 -6.65 -8.61 8.05
N LEU A 107 -6.07 -7.47 8.40
CA LEU A 107 -6.08 -6.96 9.78
C LEU A 107 -7.51 -6.77 10.29
N LYS A 108 -8.38 -6.13 9.48
CA LYS A 108 -9.78 -5.85 9.86
C LYS A 108 -10.61 -7.13 9.95
N GLU A 109 -10.47 -8.04 8.98
CA GLU A 109 -11.18 -9.32 8.99
C GLU A 109 -10.81 -10.16 10.21
N ASP A 110 -9.52 -10.27 10.51
CA ASP A 110 -9.07 -11.03 11.68
C ASP A 110 -9.48 -10.34 12.99
N PHE A 111 -9.46 -9.01 13.06
CA PHE A 111 -9.93 -8.25 14.23
C PHE A 111 -11.43 -8.45 14.49
N LEU A 112 -12.27 -8.39 13.45
CA LEU A 112 -13.72 -8.59 13.57
C LEU A 112 -14.10 -10.04 13.87
N LYS A 113 -13.23 -11.01 13.54
CA LYS A 113 -13.41 -12.41 13.93
C LYS A 113 -12.96 -12.70 15.35
N PHE A 114 -12.08 -11.87 15.92
CA PHE A 114 -11.53 -12.07 17.25
C PHE A 114 -12.52 -11.74 18.36
N TYR A 115 -13.33 -10.69 18.18
CA TYR A 115 -14.35 -10.26 19.14
C TYR A 115 -15.75 -10.63 18.69
N SER A 116 -16.64 -10.88 19.65
CA SER A 116 -18.08 -10.99 19.37
C SER A 116 -18.65 -9.67 18.83
N LYS A 117 -19.66 -9.76 17.96
CA LYS A 117 -20.23 -8.57 17.29
C LYS A 117 -20.99 -7.69 18.28
N GLU A 118 -21.65 -8.32 19.24
CA GLU A 118 -22.42 -7.75 20.34
C GLU A 118 -21.49 -6.94 21.24
N PHE A 119 -20.33 -7.49 21.61
CA PHE A 119 -19.31 -6.79 22.38
C PHE A 119 -18.80 -5.55 21.62
N LEU A 120 -18.43 -5.68 20.34
CA LEU A 120 -17.95 -4.53 19.55
C LEU A 120 -19.01 -3.44 19.33
N LYS A 121 -20.30 -3.79 19.29
CA LYS A 121 -21.42 -2.82 19.20
C LYS A 121 -21.45 -1.91 20.43
N ILE A 122 -21.22 -2.47 21.63
CA ILE A 122 -21.26 -1.71 22.90
C ILE A 122 -20.22 -0.58 22.92
N PHE A 123 -19.06 -0.79 22.28
CA PHE A 123 -18.00 0.21 22.16
C PHE A 123 -18.08 1.07 20.90
N ASN A 124 -19.18 1.00 20.12
CA ASN A 124 -19.32 1.65 18.82
C ASN A 124 -18.10 1.38 17.90
N SER A 125 -17.60 0.14 17.92
CA SER A 125 -16.35 -0.27 17.28
C SER A 125 -16.52 -1.45 16.31
N ASN A 126 -17.77 -1.78 15.95
CA ASN A 126 -18.13 -2.86 15.03
C ASN A 126 -17.96 -2.50 13.53
N SER A 127 -17.97 -1.22 13.16
CA SER A 127 -17.83 -0.77 11.77
C SER A 127 -16.39 -0.36 11.46
N LEU A 128 -15.69 -1.16 10.67
CA LEU A 128 -14.31 -0.91 10.23
C LEU A 128 -14.19 -0.51 8.74
N TYR A 129 -15.31 -0.30 8.04
CA TYR A 129 -15.37 -0.04 6.60
C TYR A 129 -15.87 1.37 6.23
N SER A 130 -16.12 2.25 7.22
CA SER A 130 -16.52 3.64 6.98
C SER A 130 -15.31 4.59 6.86
N SER A 131 -15.55 5.82 6.38
CA SER A 131 -14.55 6.86 6.06
C SER A 131 -13.69 7.35 7.24
N HIS A 132 -14.01 6.96 8.48
CA HIS A 132 -13.32 7.37 9.72
C HIS A 132 -12.73 6.14 10.43
N GLU A 133 -11.72 5.52 9.80
CA GLU A 133 -11.15 4.23 10.20
C GLU A 133 -10.28 4.35 11.47
N TRP A 134 -10.90 4.30 12.65
CA TRP A 134 -10.19 4.44 13.93
C TRP A 134 -9.04 3.43 14.14
N ILE A 135 -9.19 2.21 13.63
CA ILE A 135 -8.16 1.17 13.76
C ILE A 135 -6.87 1.56 13.04
N GLU A 136 -6.98 2.36 11.97
CA GLU A 136 -5.82 2.84 11.24
C GLU A 136 -5.10 3.97 11.97
N MET A 137 -5.84 4.78 12.74
CA MET A 137 -5.29 5.86 13.55
C MET A 137 -4.34 5.33 14.64
N LEU A 138 -4.57 4.09 15.12
CA LEU A 138 -3.75 3.46 16.15
C LEU A 138 -2.30 3.18 15.72
N TYR A 139 -2.07 2.89 14.44
CA TYR A 139 -0.74 2.52 13.94
C TYR A 139 -0.15 3.51 12.93
N ARG A 140 -0.92 4.50 12.47
CA ARG A 140 -0.40 5.55 11.58
C ARG A 140 0.46 6.54 12.39
N ASN A 141 1.47 7.08 11.71
CA ASN A 141 2.27 8.17 12.26
C ASN A 141 1.41 9.44 12.30
N GLY A 142 1.40 10.13 13.44
CA GLY A 142 0.58 11.32 13.70
C GLY A 142 0.07 11.37 15.14
N ASP A 143 -0.10 12.58 15.67
CA ASP A 143 -0.51 12.84 17.06
C ASP A 143 -2.02 12.79 17.23
N ILE A 144 -2.66 11.81 16.60
CA ILE A 144 -4.09 11.67 16.63
C ILE A 144 -4.47 10.95 17.92
N ILE A 145 -5.26 11.62 18.75
CA ILE A 145 -5.80 11.05 19.99
C ILE A 145 -6.89 10.05 19.62
N VAL A 146 -6.70 8.79 20.02
CA VAL A 146 -7.68 7.73 19.85
C VAL A 146 -8.30 7.42 21.21
N ASN A 147 -9.59 7.11 21.25
CA ASN A 147 -10.27 6.68 22.47
C ASN A 147 -9.47 5.55 23.16
N PRO A 148 -9.12 5.67 24.44
CA PRO A 148 -8.33 4.66 25.17
C PRO A 148 -8.87 3.25 25.02
N VAL A 149 -10.20 3.07 25.02
CA VAL A 149 -10.83 1.75 24.87
C VAL A 149 -10.43 1.05 23.57
N ARG A 150 -10.23 1.80 22.49
CA ARG A 150 -9.76 1.23 21.21
C ARG A 150 -8.32 0.73 21.30
N HIS A 151 -7.48 1.34 22.14
CA HIS A 151 -6.16 0.80 22.45
C HIS A 151 -6.25 -0.51 23.23
N PHE A 152 -7.16 -0.65 24.21
CA PHE A 152 -7.38 -1.92 24.90
C PHE A 152 -7.74 -3.03 23.92
N LEU A 153 -8.74 -2.79 23.08
CA LEU A 153 -9.20 -3.77 22.09
C LEU A 153 -8.06 -4.19 21.15
N PHE A 154 -7.24 -3.23 20.72
CA PHE A 154 -6.13 -3.50 19.82
C PHE A 154 -4.95 -4.18 20.50
N ILE A 155 -4.63 -3.81 21.74
CA ILE A 155 -3.61 -4.48 22.56
C ILE A 155 -3.99 -5.94 22.75
N ARG A 156 -5.19 -6.22 23.22
CA ARG A 156 -5.62 -7.60 23.45
C ARG A 156 -5.68 -8.41 22.15
N PHE A 157 -6.14 -7.84 21.04
CA PHE A 157 -6.09 -8.52 19.74
C PHE A 157 -4.65 -8.87 19.30
N LEU A 158 -3.71 -7.94 19.47
CA LEU A 158 -2.34 -8.14 19.00
C LEU A 158 -1.49 -8.97 19.97
N PHE A 159 -1.66 -8.80 21.28
CA PHE A 159 -0.78 -9.35 22.32
C PHE A 159 -1.50 -10.30 23.29
N GLY A 160 -2.81 -10.50 23.20
CA GLY A 160 -3.56 -11.35 24.13
C GLY A 160 -3.98 -10.67 25.43
N SER A 161 -3.11 -9.84 26.03
CA SER A 161 -3.42 -9.10 27.26
C SER A 161 -2.56 -7.84 27.43
N ILE A 162 -2.96 -6.94 28.35
CA ILE A 162 -2.12 -5.80 28.74
C ILE A 162 -0.78 -6.24 29.36
N LYS A 163 -0.77 -7.35 30.10
CA LYS A 163 0.44 -7.90 30.70
C LYS A 163 1.44 -8.36 29.64
N GLU A 164 0.98 -9.14 28.67
CA GLU A 164 1.83 -9.58 27.55
C GLU A 164 2.32 -8.39 26.71
N PHE A 165 1.50 -7.37 26.53
CA PHE A 165 1.93 -6.13 25.89
C PHE A 165 3.02 -5.40 26.68
N HIS A 166 2.90 -5.36 28.01
CA HIS A 166 3.91 -4.75 28.86
C HIS A 166 5.26 -5.46 28.71
N ASP A 167 5.25 -6.79 28.82
CA ASP A 167 6.44 -7.65 28.80
C ASP A 167 7.05 -7.79 27.39
N TYR A 168 6.32 -7.41 26.34
CA TYR A 168 6.80 -7.50 24.96
C TYR A 168 7.98 -6.55 24.67
N SER A 169 9.10 -7.12 24.19
CA SER A 169 10.29 -6.37 23.75
C SER A 169 10.36 -6.23 22.23
N CYS A 170 10.64 -5.01 21.74
CA CYS A 170 10.72 -4.67 20.31
C CYS A 170 12.01 -5.17 19.60
N GLN A 171 12.89 -5.91 20.28
CA GLN A 171 14.18 -6.34 19.73
C GLN A 171 14.07 -7.26 18.49
N ASP A 172 12.87 -7.78 18.19
CA ASP A 172 12.56 -8.64 17.05
C ASP A 172 12.59 -7.95 15.66
N LEU A 173 12.77 -6.62 15.59
CA LEU A 173 12.74 -5.87 14.32
C LEU A 173 14.08 -5.74 13.59
N LYS A 174 14.94 -6.76 13.65
CA LYS A 174 16.18 -6.81 12.85
C LYS A 174 15.91 -7.47 11.50
N PRO A 175 15.64 -6.72 10.40
CA PRO A 175 15.21 -7.31 9.13
C PRO A 175 16.26 -8.19 8.44
N PHE A 176 17.52 -8.11 8.86
CA PHE A 176 18.62 -8.96 8.40
C PHE A 176 19.26 -9.76 9.54
N GLY A 177 18.57 -9.86 10.68
CA GLY A 177 19.09 -10.52 11.89
C GLY A 177 20.20 -9.74 12.58
N ASP A 178 20.95 -10.46 13.41
CA ASP A 178 22.04 -9.90 14.20
C ASP A 178 23.24 -9.45 13.36
N PRO A 179 24.03 -8.48 13.87
CA PRO A 179 25.23 -7.98 13.22
C PRO A 179 26.26 -9.07 12.93
N LYS A 180 27.28 -8.71 12.14
CA LYS A 180 28.29 -9.60 11.51
C LYS A 180 27.80 -10.29 10.24
N TRP A 181 27.42 -9.53 9.23
CA TRP A 181 27.04 -10.07 7.91
C TRP A 181 28.26 -10.49 7.08
N PRO A 182 28.11 -11.47 6.16
CA PRO A 182 29.22 -11.99 5.40
C PRO A 182 29.69 -10.99 4.34
N CYS A 183 31.00 -10.85 4.19
CA CYS A 183 31.54 -10.13 3.03
C CYS A 183 31.33 -10.96 1.76
N LEU A 184 30.63 -10.40 0.78
CA LEU A 184 30.37 -11.09 -0.49
C LEU A 184 31.35 -10.70 -1.61
N ASN A 185 32.49 -10.10 -1.26
CA ASN A 185 33.56 -9.78 -2.19
C ASN A 185 34.40 -11.03 -2.49
N LYS A 186 34.19 -11.65 -3.65
CA LYS A 186 34.96 -12.84 -4.11
C LYS A 186 36.47 -12.61 -4.25
N ASN A 187 36.92 -11.35 -4.22
CA ASN A 187 38.32 -10.98 -4.39
C ASN A 187 39.02 -10.63 -3.07
N ALA A 188 38.29 -10.56 -1.96
CA ALA A 188 38.84 -10.39 -0.63
C ALA A 188 39.26 -11.74 -0.02
N SER A 189 40.26 -11.71 0.87
CA SER A 189 40.68 -12.89 1.64
C SER A 189 39.55 -13.41 2.56
N HIS A 190 38.79 -12.48 3.14
CA HIS A 190 37.68 -12.76 4.05
C HIS A 190 36.33 -13.03 3.34
N TYR A 191 36.36 -13.60 2.14
CA TYR A 191 35.12 -13.90 1.40
C TYR A 191 34.25 -14.87 2.20
N LEU A 192 32.97 -14.52 2.39
CA LEU A 192 31.98 -15.20 3.23
C LEU A 192 32.19 -15.10 4.74
N GLU A 193 33.25 -14.45 5.21
CA GLU A 193 33.44 -14.22 6.65
C GLU A 193 32.50 -13.14 7.17
N ASN A 194 31.95 -13.38 8.37
CA ASN A 194 30.98 -12.54 9.06
C ASN A 194 31.67 -11.35 9.74
N ILE A 195 31.96 -10.30 8.97
CA ILE A 195 32.75 -9.14 9.44
C ILE A 195 32.03 -7.79 9.31
N ILE A 196 30.89 -7.73 8.61
CA ILE A 196 30.18 -6.45 8.40
C ILE A 196 29.30 -6.17 9.61
N ASP A 197 29.57 -5.06 10.31
CA ASP A 197 28.85 -4.70 11.55
C ASP A 197 27.67 -3.76 11.34
N LYS A 198 27.63 -3.03 10.22
CA LYS A 198 26.58 -2.02 9.94
C LYS A 198 26.04 -2.16 8.52
N TYR A 199 24.75 -1.90 8.39
CA TYR A 199 24.09 -1.71 7.10
C TYR A 199 23.16 -0.50 7.18
N ARG A 200 22.81 0.06 6.04
CA ARG A 200 21.81 1.13 5.93
C ARG A 200 20.63 0.68 5.09
N ILE A 201 19.45 1.21 5.38
CA ILE A 201 18.23 0.88 4.65
C ILE A 201 17.91 2.01 3.67
N LYS A 202 17.57 1.65 2.44
CA LYS A 202 17.13 2.59 1.41
C LYS A 202 15.81 2.16 0.78
N LYS A 203 14.88 3.09 0.62
CA LYS A 203 13.63 2.89 -0.15
C LYS A 203 13.93 2.99 -1.64
N VAL A 204 13.37 2.07 -2.44
CA VAL A 204 13.51 2.11 -3.90
C VAL A 204 12.48 3.08 -4.49
N ASN A 205 12.93 4.10 -5.22
CA ASN A 205 12.11 5.27 -5.67
C ASN A 205 10.78 4.93 -6.36
N SER A 206 10.65 3.76 -6.98
CA SER A 206 9.46 3.34 -7.76
C SER A 206 8.66 2.19 -7.14
N SER A 207 9.06 1.66 -5.98
CA SER A 207 8.35 0.54 -5.35
C SER A 207 8.24 0.70 -3.85
N SER A 208 7.20 0.10 -3.24
CA SER A 208 7.09 -0.03 -1.77
C SER A 208 8.11 -1.02 -1.20
N ARG A 209 9.28 -1.20 -1.85
CA ARG A 209 10.33 -2.15 -1.47
C ARG A 209 11.52 -1.38 -0.89
N TYR A 210 12.08 -1.95 0.17
CA TYR A 210 13.28 -1.47 0.83
C TYR A 210 14.42 -2.44 0.57
N ILE A 211 15.64 -1.90 0.52
CA ILE A 211 16.88 -2.65 0.34
C ILE A 211 17.83 -2.33 1.49
N GLY A 212 18.56 -3.33 1.96
CA GLY A 212 19.72 -3.14 2.83
C GLY A 212 20.97 -2.91 1.99
N ILE A 213 21.79 -1.95 2.38
CA ILE A 213 23.09 -1.66 1.77
C ILE A 213 24.16 -2.01 2.80
N PHE A 214 25.01 -2.96 2.45
CA PHE A 214 26.07 -3.51 3.29
C PHE A 214 27.41 -2.99 2.79
N GLU A 215 28.20 -2.44 3.70
CA GLU A 215 29.48 -1.80 3.41
C GLU A 215 30.57 -2.54 4.21
N CYS A 216 31.50 -3.16 3.50
CA CYS A 216 32.62 -3.89 4.10
C CYS A 216 33.88 -3.04 4.10
N ASP A 217 34.75 -3.25 5.08
CA ASP A 217 36.05 -2.58 5.19
C ASP A 217 36.96 -2.80 3.98
N CYS A 218 36.81 -3.88 3.21
CA CYS A 218 37.51 -4.04 1.91
C CYS A 218 37.05 -3.03 0.81
N GLY A 219 36.10 -2.16 1.15
CA GLY A 219 35.48 -1.17 0.27
C GLY A 219 34.37 -1.74 -0.63
N PHE A 220 34.01 -3.02 -0.47
CA PHE A 220 32.95 -3.67 -1.22
C PHE A 220 31.58 -3.28 -0.65
N THR A 221 30.70 -2.79 -1.52
CA THR A 221 29.36 -2.34 -1.16
C THR A 221 28.32 -3.04 -2.04
N TYR A 222 27.33 -3.66 -1.42
CA TYR A 222 26.28 -4.38 -2.14
C TYR A 222 24.94 -4.25 -1.46
N THR A 223 23.88 -4.56 -2.21
CA THR A 223 22.50 -4.51 -1.72
C THR A 223 21.91 -5.89 -1.51
N ARG A 224 20.99 -6.01 -0.56
CA ARG A 224 20.14 -7.18 -0.34
C ARG A 224 18.67 -6.77 -0.30
N LYS A 225 17.80 -7.63 -0.83
CA LYS A 225 16.34 -7.43 -0.78
C LYS A 225 15.86 -7.69 0.64
N LEU A 226 14.85 -6.94 1.08
CA LEU A 226 14.32 -7.01 2.44
C LEU A 226 12.88 -7.58 2.45
N PRO A 227 12.50 -8.43 3.42
CA PRO A 227 13.37 -9.12 4.39
C PRO A 227 14.10 -10.29 3.74
N ASP A 228 15.02 -10.92 4.48
CA ASP A 228 15.42 -12.29 4.16
C ASP A 228 14.21 -13.20 4.34
N GLU A 229 13.79 -13.87 3.26
CA GLU A 229 12.69 -14.84 3.31
C GLU A 229 13.23 -16.20 3.77
N ASN A 230 14.51 -16.50 3.46
CA ASN A 230 15.21 -17.73 3.82
C ASN A 230 16.62 -17.48 4.36
N LYS A 231 17.18 -18.45 5.10
CA LYS A 231 18.57 -18.40 5.61
C LYS A 231 19.61 -18.15 4.50
N ASN A 232 19.35 -18.64 3.29
CA ASN A 232 20.25 -18.48 2.13
C ASN A 232 20.24 -17.07 1.53
N ASP A 233 19.24 -16.24 1.82
CA ASP A 233 19.20 -14.85 1.33
C ASP A 233 20.33 -13.99 1.93
N ARG A 234 20.95 -14.46 3.02
CA ARG A 234 22.19 -13.93 3.60
C ARG A 234 23.34 -13.82 2.60
N TYR A 235 23.41 -14.75 1.63
CA TYR A 235 24.48 -14.82 0.65
C TYR A 235 24.10 -14.24 -0.73
N ARG A 236 22.87 -13.75 -0.88
CA ARG A 236 22.34 -13.30 -2.17
C ARG A 236 22.60 -11.81 -2.38
N ILE A 237 23.43 -11.48 -3.36
CA ILE A 237 23.60 -10.09 -3.80
C ILE A 237 22.42 -9.69 -4.70
N GLY A 238 21.77 -8.58 -4.37
CA GLY A 238 20.81 -7.91 -5.26
C GLY A 238 21.54 -7.09 -6.33
N ARG A 239 22.30 -6.07 -5.92
CA ARG A 239 23.13 -5.25 -6.79
C ARG A 239 24.45 -4.90 -6.11
N VAL A 240 25.57 -5.01 -6.84
CA VAL A 240 26.85 -4.45 -6.41
C VAL A 240 26.83 -2.94 -6.68
N ILE A 241 27.11 -2.14 -5.65
CA ILE A 241 27.22 -0.68 -5.73
C ILE A 241 28.69 -0.29 -5.97
N LYS A 242 29.61 -0.88 -5.21
CA LYS A 242 31.05 -0.58 -5.27
C LYS A 242 31.86 -1.85 -5.06
N TYR A 243 32.94 -2.03 -5.80
CA TYR A 243 33.83 -3.19 -5.66
C TYR A 243 34.92 -3.01 -4.59
N GLY A 244 35.35 -1.78 -4.34
CA GLY A 244 36.31 -1.47 -3.29
C GLY A 244 37.77 -1.56 -3.70
N HIS A 245 38.64 -1.12 -2.79
CA HIS A 245 40.08 -1.00 -3.05
C HIS A 245 40.74 -2.38 -3.16
N VAL A 246 40.29 -3.39 -2.41
CA VAL A 246 40.85 -4.75 -2.49
C VAL A 246 40.65 -5.36 -3.89
N PHE A 247 39.49 -5.13 -4.48
CA PHE A 247 39.23 -5.53 -5.86
C PHE A 247 40.11 -4.76 -6.85
N ASP A 248 40.19 -3.44 -6.69
CA ASP A 248 40.94 -2.56 -7.59
C ASP A 248 42.43 -2.91 -7.58
N ASN A 249 43.05 -3.10 -6.40
CA ASN A 249 44.45 -3.49 -6.25
C ASN A 249 44.74 -4.85 -6.91
N LYS A 250 43.87 -5.84 -6.69
CA LYS A 250 44.03 -7.17 -7.28
C LYS A 250 43.94 -7.13 -8.81
N LEU A 251 43.01 -6.32 -9.34
CA LEU A 251 42.86 -6.13 -10.78
C LEU A 251 44.09 -5.46 -11.39
N THR A 252 44.58 -4.39 -10.77
CA THR A 252 45.79 -3.67 -11.20
C THR A 252 46.99 -4.61 -11.26
N ASN A 253 47.21 -5.41 -10.21
CA ASN A 253 48.33 -6.36 -10.17
C ASN A 253 48.23 -7.43 -11.28
N LEU A 254 47.04 -7.95 -11.56
CA LEU A 254 46.84 -8.93 -12.63
C LEU A 254 47.12 -8.34 -14.02
N ILE A 255 46.68 -7.11 -14.26
CA ILE A 255 46.92 -6.42 -15.54
C ILE A 255 48.40 -6.09 -15.70
N MET A 256 49.02 -5.47 -14.69
CA MET A 256 50.43 -5.10 -14.72
C MET A 256 51.35 -6.30 -14.86
N SER A 257 50.94 -7.48 -14.38
CA SER A 257 51.74 -8.70 -14.56
C SER A 257 51.93 -9.09 -16.03
N GLY A 258 51.03 -8.68 -16.94
CA GLY A 258 51.07 -9.05 -18.36
C GLY A 258 50.88 -10.54 -18.67
N LYS A 259 50.75 -11.40 -17.65
CA LYS A 259 50.76 -12.87 -17.79
C LYS A 259 49.47 -13.45 -18.36
N TYR A 260 48.34 -12.76 -18.23
CA TYR A 260 47.02 -13.32 -18.44
C TYR A 260 46.22 -12.57 -19.49
N SER A 261 45.50 -13.32 -20.33
CA SER A 261 44.55 -12.72 -21.27
C SER A 261 43.37 -12.07 -20.54
N ALA A 262 42.74 -11.06 -21.15
CA ALA A 262 41.56 -10.39 -20.58
C ALA A 262 40.43 -11.38 -20.21
N SER A 263 40.27 -12.47 -20.96
CA SER A 263 39.30 -13.52 -20.64
C SER A 263 39.66 -14.28 -19.36
N LYS A 264 40.94 -14.60 -19.19
CA LYS A 264 41.44 -15.25 -17.98
C LYS A 264 41.33 -14.33 -16.76
N ILE A 265 41.68 -13.05 -16.91
CA ILE A 265 41.53 -12.03 -15.85
C ILE A 265 40.06 -11.91 -15.43
N ALA A 266 39.13 -11.79 -16.38
CA ALA A 266 37.70 -11.71 -16.07
C ALA A 266 37.21 -12.94 -15.29
N THR A 267 37.68 -14.13 -15.68
CA THR A 267 37.35 -15.40 -15.02
C THR A 267 37.91 -15.47 -13.60
N MET A 268 39.16 -15.04 -13.40
CA MET A 268 39.81 -15.00 -12.07
C MET A 268 39.13 -14.00 -11.14
N MET A 269 38.76 -12.82 -11.66
CA MET A 269 38.08 -11.76 -10.91
C MET A 269 36.57 -12.01 -10.72
N LYS A 270 36.03 -13.08 -11.34
CA LYS A 270 34.61 -13.48 -11.34
C LYS A 270 33.67 -12.39 -11.85
N ILE A 271 34.07 -11.68 -12.91
CA ILE A 271 33.29 -10.63 -13.56
C ILE A 271 33.13 -10.89 -15.06
N THR A 272 32.21 -10.18 -15.71
CA THR A 272 32.06 -10.25 -17.17
C THR A 272 33.16 -9.45 -17.88
N ARG A 273 33.50 -9.84 -19.12
CA ARG A 273 34.45 -9.07 -19.97
C ARG A 273 34.02 -7.61 -20.16
N LYS A 274 32.71 -7.35 -20.23
CA LYS A 274 32.15 -5.99 -20.30
C LYS A 274 32.43 -5.20 -19.02
N SER A 275 32.24 -5.81 -17.84
CA SER A 275 32.57 -5.18 -16.56
C SER A 275 34.06 -4.93 -16.46
N LEU A 276 34.89 -5.90 -16.86
CA LEU A 276 36.35 -5.77 -16.85
C LEU A 276 36.79 -4.54 -17.65
N LYS A 277 36.26 -4.38 -18.87
CA LYS A 277 36.50 -3.20 -19.71
C LYS A 277 36.15 -1.89 -19.00
N SER A 278 35.01 -1.84 -18.31
CA SER A 278 34.59 -0.65 -17.56
C SER A 278 35.52 -0.35 -16.38
N HIS A 279 36.04 -1.37 -15.68
CA HIS A 279 36.97 -1.17 -14.57
C HIS A 279 38.36 -0.74 -15.05
N ILE A 280 38.86 -1.30 -16.15
CA ILE A 280 40.14 -0.89 -16.77
C ILE A 280 40.09 0.60 -17.13
N GLN A 281 39.00 1.04 -17.77
CA GLN A 281 38.81 2.45 -18.11
C GLN A 281 38.71 3.34 -16.88
N ARG A 282 37.95 2.94 -15.86
CA ARG A 282 37.83 3.70 -14.60
C ARG A 282 39.16 3.83 -13.86
N LEU A 283 40.03 2.83 -13.94
CA LEU A 283 41.34 2.79 -13.27
C LEU A 283 42.47 3.33 -14.16
N ASN A 284 42.17 3.84 -15.37
CA ASN A 284 43.16 4.32 -16.33
C ASN A 284 44.26 3.30 -16.68
N LEU A 285 43.91 2.00 -16.76
CA LEU A 285 44.84 0.91 -17.06
C LEU A 285 44.87 0.51 -18.54
N THR A 286 44.37 1.36 -19.44
CA THR A 286 44.21 1.03 -20.87
C THR A 286 45.54 0.80 -21.57
N GLU A 287 46.60 1.49 -21.16
CA GLU A 287 47.96 1.42 -21.73
C GLU A 287 48.60 0.04 -21.50
N TYR A 288 48.22 -0.64 -20.43
CA TYR A 288 48.74 -1.95 -20.05
C TYR A 288 47.97 -3.12 -20.68
N THR A 289 47.11 -2.83 -21.67
CA THR A 289 46.30 -3.86 -22.33
C THR A 289 46.42 -3.78 -23.84
N ASN A 290 46.88 -4.87 -24.47
CA ASN A 290 46.82 -5.09 -25.93
C ASN A 290 45.38 -5.32 -26.44
N LEU A 291 44.38 -4.74 -25.78
CA LEU A 291 43.01 -4.75 -26.25
C LEU A 291 42.93 -3.68 -27.33
N GLU A 292 43.20 -4.03 -28.60
CA GLU A 292 43.01 -3.12 -29.72
C GLU A 292 41.62 -2.47 -29.67
N TYR A 293 41.60 -1.17 -29.37
CA TYR A 293 40.39 -0.36 -29.37
C TYR A 293 40.12 0.14 -30.78
N LYS A 294 39.64 -0.73 -31.68
CA LYS A 294 38.96 -0.23 -32.88
C LYS A 294 37.61 0.36 -32.45
N ARG A 295 37.51 1.69 -32.39
CA ARG A 295 36.21 2.37 -32.57
C ARG A 295 35.67 1.85 -33.91
N LYS A 296 34.60 1.05 -33.91
CA LYS A 296 33.91 0.66 -35.15
C LYS A 296 33.48 1.94 -35.86
N LYS A 297 34.22 2.31 -36.90
CA LYS A 297 33.90 3.37 -37.87
C LYS A 297 33.07 2.81 -39.05
N ASP A 298 32.46 1.64 -38.88
CA ASP A 298 31.61 0.95 -39.86
C ASP A 298 30.11 1.04 -39.51
N LYS A 299 29.62 2.22 -39.13
CA LYS A 299 28.18 2.43 -38.90
C LYS A 299 27.48 3.22 -40.01
N ASP A 300 28.22 4.00 -40.80
CA ASP A 300 27.58 4.89 -41.78
C ASP A 300 27.17 4.17 -43.07
N LYS A 301 27.92 3.18 -43.54
CA LYS A 301 27.58 2.45 -44.79
C LYS A 301 26.35 1.53 -44.64
N THR A 302 26.18 0.87 -43.49
CA THR A 302 25.04 -0.04 -43.23
C THR A 302 23.77 0.70 -42.82
N ASN A 303 23.89 1.93 -42.30
CA ASN A 303 22.73 2.74 -41.89
C ASN A 303 21.98 3.30 -43.11
N ASN A 304 22.68 3.73 -44.15
CA ASN A 304 22.07 4.35 -45.33
C ASN A 304 21.20 3.34 -46.11
N ASP A 305 21.69 2.12 -46.30
CA ASP A 305 20.97 1.07 -47.02
C ASP A 305 19.68 0.65 -46.28
N LYS A 306 19.75 0.58 -44.94
CA LYS A 306 18.60 0.28 -44.09
C LYS A 306 17.60 1.43 -44.01
N LEU A 307 18.07 2.67 -44.01
CA LEU A 307 17.23 3.86 -44.03
C LEU A 307 16.42 3.92 -45.33
N SER A 308 17.07 3.77 -46.49
CA SER A 308 16.40 3.75 -47.80
C SER A 308 15.36 2.64 -47.90
N LYS A 309 15.69 1.42 -47.42
CA LYS A 309 14.74 0.30 -47.38
C LYS A 309 13.49 0.62 -46.54
N TYR A 310 13.66 1.26 -45.39
CA TYR A 310 12.53 1.59 -44.51
C TYR A 310 11.71 2.78 -45.00
N LYS A 311 12.33 3.76 -45.67
CA LYS A 311 11.60 4.82 -46.38
C LYS A 311 10.69 4.23 -47.45
N LYS A 312 11.22 3.34 -48.30
CA LYS A 312 10.44 2.68 -49.36
C LYS A 312 9.24 1.90 -48.82
N ILE A 313 9.40 1.15 -47.72
CA ILE A 313 8.28 0.43 -47.08
C ILE A 313 7.20 1.39 -46.59
N LEU A 314 7.58 2.56 -46.06
CA LEU A 314 6.61 3.57 -45.63
C LEU A 314 5.90 4.23 -46.83
N GLU A 315 6.63 4.52 -47.90
CA GLU A 315 6.07 5.04 -49.17
C GLU A 315 5.08 4.05 -49.80
N ASP A 316 5.43 2.76 -49.86
CA ASP A 316 4.56 1.69 -50.35
C ASP A 316 3.28 1.57 -49.51
N TYR A 317 3.41 1.66 -48.17
CA TYR A 317 2.25 1.62 -47.27
C TYR A 317 1.32 2.82 -47.49
N MET A 318 1.89 4.02 -47.63
CA MET A 318 1.13 5.26 -47.88
C MET A 318 0.45 5.26 -49.24
N SER A 319 1.11 4.71 -50.26
CA SER A 319 0.56 4.62 -51.62
C SER A 319 -0.66 3.68 -51.66
N ASN A 320 -0.62 2.60 -50.88
CA ASN A 320 -1.75 1.67 -50.76
C ASN A 320 -2.86 2.18 -49.82
N ASN A 321 -2.60 3.18 -48.98
CA ASN A 321 -3.54 3.70 -47.98
C ASN A 321 -3.49 5.24 -47.91
N PRO A 322 -3.94 5.96 -48.95
CA PRO A 322 -3.78 7.42 -49.05
C PRO A 322 -4.54 8.22 -47.99
N ASN A 323 -5.58 7.64 -47.38
CA ASN A 323 -6.41 8.28 -46.36
C ASN A 323 -5.99 7.94 -44.91
N ASP A 324 -4.94 7.14 -44.72
CA ASP A 324 -4.52 6.74 -43.39
C ASP A 324 -3.84 7.88 -42.63
N LEU A 325 -4.24 8.07 -41.37
CA LEU A 325 -3.65 9.07 -40.48
C LEU A 325 -2.25 8.64 -40.03
N ARG A 326 -1.38 9.61 -39.68
CA ARG A 326 0.00 9.37 -39.18
C ARG A 326 0.07 8.32 -38.05
N ASN A 327 -0.95 8.27 -37.19
CA ASN A 327 -1.07 7.28 -36.11
C ASN A 327 -1.31 5.84 -36.61
N ARG A 328 -2.11 5.66 -37.67
CA ARG A 328 -2.33 4.37 -38.32
C ARG A 328 -1.04 3.87 -38.96
N ILE A 329 -0.35 4.73 -39.72
CA ILE A 329 0.96 4.43 -40.33
C ILE A 329 1.99 4.04 -39.26
N ARG A 330 2.06 4.80 -38.15
CA ARG A 330 2.94 4.50 -37.02
C ARG A 330 2.64 3.15 -36.36
N THR A 331 1.38 2.73 -36.35
CA THR A 331 0.97 1.46 -35.72
C THR A 331 1.22 0.28 -36.65
N ALA A 332 0.91 0.43 -37.94
CA ALA A 332 1.10 -0.62 -38.94
C ALA A 332 2.58 -0.87 -39.27
N CYS A 333 3.39 0.18 -39.37
CA CYS A 333 4.81 0.11 -39.72
C CYS A 333 5.71 0.56 -38.56
N GLN A 334 5.42 0.09 -37.34
CA GLN A 334 6.04 0.60 -36.10
C GLN A 334 7.58 0.60 -36.11
N THR A 335 8.19 -0.50 -36.53
CA THR A 335 9.64 -0.67 -36.52
C THR A 335 10.32 0.26 -37.51
N GLN A 336 9.77 0.36 -38.73
CA GLN A 336 10.26 1.20 -39.82
C GLN A 336 10.08 2.67 -39.47
N TYR A 337 8.89 3.05 -39.00
CA TYR A 337 8.57 4.40 -38.55
C TYR A 337 9.53 4.89 -37.46
N GLN A 338 9.73 4.11 -36.39
CA GLN A 338 10.62 4.49 -35.29
C GLN A 338 12.07 4.63 -35.75
N TYR A 339 12.50 3.79 -36.69
CA TYR A 339 13.86 3.83 -37.21
C TYR A 339 14.08 5.06 -38.09
N VAL A 340 13.18 5.34 -39.04
CA VAL A 340 13.29 6.52 -39.91
C VAL A 340 13.19 7.79 -39.08
N PHE A 341 12.20 7.92 -38.20
CA PHE A 341 12.04 9.10 -37.33
C PHE A 341 13.28 9.41 -36.48
N LYS A 342 14.03 8.38 -36.07
CA LYS A 342 15.26 8.54 -35.26
C LYS A 342 16.47 8.96 -36.09
N ASN A 343 16.55 8.55 -37.36
CA ASN A 343 17.72 8.75 -38.21
C ASN A 343 17.52 9.85 -39.27
N ASP A 344 16.29 10.18 -39.64
CA ASP A 344 15.91 11.19 -40.63
C ASP A 344 14.52 11.75 -40.30
N ARG A 345 14.52 12.79 -39.47
CA ARG A 345 13.29 13.42 -38.99
C ARG A 345 12.66 14.35 -40.02
N GLU A 346 13.48 14.99 -40.86
CA GLU A 346 13.03 15.91 -41.91
C GLU A 346 12.17 15.17 -42.93
N TRP A 347 12.65 14.02 -43.41
CA TRP A 347 11.87 13.17 -44.32
C TRP A 347 10.51 12.78 -43.71
N CYS A 348 10.46 12.50 -42.40
CA CYS A 348 9.20 12.19 -41.71
C CYS A 348 8.23 13.37 -41.61
N GLU A 349 8.68 14.62 -41.59
CA GLU A 349 7.78 15.78 -41.56
C GLU A 349 7.31 16.19 -42.96
N GLU A 350 8.15 15.99 -43.98
CA GLU A 350 7.82 16.29 -45.36
C GLU A 350 6.87 15.27 -45.98
N ASN A 351 7.10 13.97 -45.71
CA ASN A 351 6.40 12.89 -46.42
C ASN A 351 5.19 12.35 -45.65
N LEU A 352 5.19 12.35 -44.32
CA LEU A 352 4.06 11.77 -43.56
C LEU A 352 2.89 12.76 -43.42
N PRO A 353 1.64 12.25 -43.33
CA PRO A 353 0.48 13.09 -43.04
C PRO A 353 0.70 13.93 -41.78
N LYS A 354 0.29 15.20 -41.79
CA LYS A 354 0.45 16.11 -40.64
C LYS A 354 -0.14 15.48 -39.38
N THR A 355 0.53 15.65 -38.25
CA THR A 355 0.01 15.22 -36.95
C THR A 355 -1.31 15.92 -36.67
N CYS A 356 -2.43 15.22 -36.78
CA CYS A 356 -3.68 15.68 -36.21
C CYS A 356 -3.55 15.62 -34.69
N ASP A 357 -3.75 16.75 -34.01
CA ASP A 357 -3.90 16.76 -32.56
C ASP A 357 -5.03 15.80 -32.18
N ASN A 358 -4.70 14.65 -31.58
CA ASN A 358 -5.67 13.65 -31.14
C ASN A 358 -6.76 14.24 -30.24
N LYS A 359 -6.53 15.41 -29.61
CA LYS A 359 -7.57 16.16 -28.89
C LYS A 359 -8.72 16.62 -29.81
N LYS A 360 -8.47 17.11 -31.03
CA LYS A 360 -9.56 17.58 -31.92
C LYS A 360 -10.45 16.43 -32.40
N LEU A 361 -9.85 15.32 -32.85
CA LEU A 361 -10.59 14.13 -33.29
C LEU A 361 -11.32 13.40 -32.14
N LEU A 362 -10.75 13.36 -30.93
CA LEU A 362 -11.44 12.84 -29.75
C LEU A 362 -12.58 13.77 -29.28
N ILE A 363 -12.42 15.08 -29.42
CA ILE A 363 -13.46 16.07 -29.09
C ILE A 363 -14.60 16.02 -30.10
N GLU A 364 -14.33 15.82 -31.40
CA GLU A 364 -15.36 15.64 -32.43
C GLU A 364 -16.11 14.31 -32.26
N ASN A 365 -15.40 13.20 -32.01
CA ASN A 365 -16.04 11.91 -31.73
C ASN A 365 -16.79 11.87 -30.39
N MET A 366 -16.38 12.64 -29.37
CA MET A 366 -17.13 12.79 -28.11
C MET A 366 -18.29 13.79 -28.21
N ARG A 367 -18.38 14.62 -29.27
CA ARG A 367 -19.42 15.64 -29.43
C ARG A 367 -20.72 15.10 -30.03
N SER A 368 -20.73 13.90 -30.61
CA SER A 368 -21.97 13.27 -31.09
C SER A 368 -22.59 12.36 -30.03
N VAL A 369 -22.91 12.92 -28.86
CA VAL A 369 -23.90 12.31 -27.98
C VAL A 369 -25.17 13.12 -28.18
N ASP A 370 -26.16 12.52 -28.85
CA ASP A 370 -27.50 13.08 -28.88
C ASP A 370 -28.10 13.01 -27.46
N TRP A 371 -28.03 14.14 -26.76
CA TRP A 371 -28.53 14.25 -25.40
C TRP A 371 -30.06 14.18 -25.34
N ASN A 372 -30.77 14.51 -26.41
CA ASN A 372 -32.23 14.44 -26.44
C ASN A 372 -32.72 12.99 -26.55
N GLU A 373 -32.06 12.19 -27.41
CA GLU A 373 -32.32 10.76 -27.51
C GLU A 373 -31.98 10.05 -26.20
N ARG A 374 -30.81 10.36 -25.64
CA ARG A 374 -30.35 9.79 -24.37
C ARG A 374 -31.27 10.15 -23.20
N ASP A 375 -31.70 11.40 -23.08
CA ASP A 375 -32.62 11.84 -22.04
C ASP A 375 -33.98 11.13 -22.16
N SER A 376 -34.47 10.92 -23.38
CA SER A 376 -35.73 10.22 -23.62
C SER A 376 -35.63 8.72 -23.30
N LYS A 377 -34.50 8.08 -23.60
CA LYS A 377 -34.27 6.67 -23.26
C LYS A 377 -34.13 6.45 -21.75
N VAL A 378 -33.25 7.22 -21.09
CA VAL A 378 -32.95 7.07 -19.67
C VAL A 378 -34.16 7.40 -18.81
N SER A 379 -34.94 8.44 -19.15
CA SER A 379 -36.17 8.78 -18.43
C SER A 379 -37.22 7.64 -18.48
N ASN A 380 -37.34 6.95 -19.61
CA ASN A 380 -38.24 5.80 -19.75
C ASN A 380 -37.77 4.58 -18.94
N GLU A 381 -36.47 4.28 -18.94
CA GLU A 381 -35.90 3.17 -18.15
C GLU A 381 -36.06 3.40 -16.65
N ILE A 382 -35.80 4.62 -16.17
CA ILE A 382 -36.02 5.00 -14.77
C ILE A 382 -37.49 4.89 -14.39
N LYS A 383 -38.40 5.34 -15.26
CA LYS A 383 -39.86 5.25 -15.02
C LYS A 383 -40.33 3.80 -14.92
N LYS A 384 -39.78 2.88 -15.74
CA LYS A 384 -40.06 1.45 -15.66
C LYS A 384 -39.54 0.84 -14.37
N ALA A 385 -38.26 1.08 -14.04
CA ALA A 385 -37.61 0.57 -12.83
C ALA A 385 -38.31 1.04 -11.54
N ALA A 386 -38.73 2.31 -11.50
CA ALA A 386 -39.45 2.85 -10.34
C ALA A 386 -40.86 2.24 -10.20
N LYS A 387 -41.59 2.06 -11.31
CA LYS A 387 -42.91 1.41 -11.28
C LYS A 387 -42.83 -0.05 -10.85
N GLU A 388 -41.83 -0.78 -11.31
CA GLU A 388 -41.63 -2.18 -10.93
C GLU A 388 -41.44 -2.34 -9.41
N VAL A 389 -40.74 -1.40 -8.77
CA VAL A 389 -40.58 -1.39 -7.30
C VAL A 389 -41.91 -1.11 -6.59
N ILE A 390 -42.70 -0.17 -7.12
CA ILE A 390 -44.00 0.23 -6.55
C ILE A 390 -45.03 -0.88 -6.71
N ASP A 391 -45.16 -1.44 -7.92
CA ASP A 391 -46.16 -2.43 -8.29
C ASP A 391 -45.90 -3.77 -7.60
N ASN A 392 -44.63 -4.17 -7.45
CA ASN A 392 -44.24 -5.40 -6.74
C ASN A 392 -44.12 -5.22 -5.21
N LYS A 393 -44.49 -4.06 -4.66
CA LYS A 393 -44.43 -3.73 -3.22
C LYS A 393 -43.08 -4.09 -2.58
N LEU A 394 -41.98 -3.85 -3.30
CA LEU A 394 -40.66 -4.15 -2.77
C LEU A 394 -40.34 -3.20 -1.63
N PHE A 395 -39.91 -3.73 -0.47
CA PHE A 395 -39.48 -2.93 0.69
C PHE A 395 -38.09 -2.30 0.48
N VAL A 396 -37.90 -1.60 -0.64
CA VAL A 396 -36.63 -0.96 -1.01
C VAL A 396 -36.88 0.50 -1.31
N ARG A 397 -36.07 1.35 -0.68
CA ARG A 397 -36.12 2.78 -0.86
C ARG A 397 -35.70 3.19 -2.26
N ILE A 398 -36.54 3.94 -2.97
CA ILE A 398 -36.22 4.41 -4.32
C ILE A 398 -35.28 5.63 -4.21
N THR A 399 -33.98 5.39 -4.38
CA THR A 399 -32.94 6.45 -4.39
C THR A 399 -32.28 6.56 -5.77
N LYS A 400 -31.67 7.72 -6.06
CA LYS A 400 -30.92 7.94 -7.31
C LYS A 400 -29.85 6.85 -7.54
N THR A 401 -29.14 6.47 -6.48
CA THR A 401 -28.10 5.44 -6.52
C THR A 401 -28.67 4.05 -6.74
N TYR A 402 -29.86 3.76 -6.20
CA TYR A 402 -30.56 2.51 -6.46
C TYR A 402 -30.97 2.40 -7.94
N LEU A 403 -31.69 3.40 -8.46
CA LEU A 403 -32.13 3.41 -9.85
C LEU A 403 -30.96 3.36 -10.83
N SER A 404 -29.85 4.04 -10.52
CA SER A 404 -28.62 4.02 -11.32
C SER A 404 -28.03 2.61 -11.49
N ARG A 405 -28.13 1.78 -10.46
CA ARG A 405 -27.68 0.37 -10.50
C ARG A 405 -28.65 -0.51 -11.28
N VAL A 406 -29.95 -0.28 -11.12
CA VAL A 406 -30.98 -1.07 -11.81
C VAL A 406 -30.91 -0.87 -13.33
N ILE A 407 -30.67 0.36 -13.79
CA ILE A 407 -30.56 0.67 -15.22
C ILE A 407 -29.13 0.56 -15.77
N ASP A 408 -28.16 0.13 -14.94
CA ASP A 408 -26.73 0.08 -15.25
C ASP A 408 -26.17 1.36 -15.91
N TYR A 409 -26.55 2.52 -15.37
CA TYR A 409 -26.12 3.82 -15.89
C TYR A 409 -25.75 4.78 -14.75
N ASP A 410 -24.44 4.95 -14.55
CA ASP A 410 -23.86 5.85 -13.54
C ASP A 410 -23.98 7.35 -13.91
N GLY A 411 -24.42 7.66 -15.14
CA GLY A 411 -24.52 9.03 -15.62
C GLY A 411 -25.49 9.90 -14.81
N ILE A 412 -26.49 9.32 -14.17
CA ILE A 412 -27.45 10.06 -13.33
C ILE A 412 -26.88 10.51 -11.98
N ASN A 413 -25.82 9.86 -11.48
CA ASN A 413 -25.12 10.28 -10.27
C ASN A 413 -24.17 11.47 -10.51
N LYS A 414 -23.89 11.79 -11.78
CA LYS A 414 -22.98 12.86 -12.18
C LYS A 414 -23.76 14.12 -12.54
N SER A 415 -23.68 15.13 -11.69
CA SER A 415 -24.37 16.43 -11.89
C SER A 415 -24.12 17.04 -13.29
N LYS A 416 -22.89 16.92 -13.81
CA LYS A 416 -22.53 17.41 -15.16
C LYS A 416 -23.37 16.79 -16.29
N TYR A 417 -23.77 15.53 -16.18
CA TYR A 417 -24.57 14.84 -17.19
C TYR A 417 -26.06 15.00 -16.93
N LEU A 418 -26.49 14.94 -15.66
CA LEU A 418 -27.88 15.14 -15.28
C LEU A 418 -28.41 16.53 -15.66
N ASN A 419 -27.57 17.57 -15.60
CA ASN A 419 -27.94 18.92 -16.04
C ASN A 419 -28.24 19.03 -17.55
N ARG A 420 -27.86 18.03 -18.35
CA ARG A 420 -28.15 17.95 -19.80
C ARG A 420 -29.35 17.07 -20.14
N MET A 421 -30.00 16.49 -19.13
CA MET A 421 -31.07 15.50 -19.27
C MET A 421 -32.30 15.94 -18.43
N PRO A 422 -33.03 16.99 -18.86
CA PRO A 422 -34.12 17.58 -18.09
C PRO A 422 -35.28 16.60 -17.81
N LYS A 423 -35.68 15.76 -18.77
CA LYS A 423 -36.76 14.78 -18.56
C LYS A 423 -36.38 13.74 -17.51
N THR A 424 -35.13 13.27 -17.56
CA THR A 424 -34.56 12.33 -16.59
C THR A 424 -34.54 12.95 -15.19
N LYS A 425 -34.18 14.24 -15.08
CA LYS A 425 -34.17 14.96 -13.81
C LYS A 425 -35.58 15.08 -13.21
N GLU A 426 -36.58 15.36 -14.03
CA GLU A 426 -37.99 15.44 -13.62
C GLU A 426 -38.53 14.08 -13.13
N VAL A 427 -38.24 13.00 -13.87
CA VAL A 427 -38.63 11.64 -13.45
C VAL A 427 -37.94 11.25 -12.13
N LEU A 428 -36.66 11.59 -11.96
CA LEU A 428 -35.96 11.34 -10.69
C LEU A 428 -36.58 12.11 -9.52
N SER A 429 -36.97 13.37 -9.68
CA SER A 429 -37.67 14.10 -8.61
C SER A 429 -39.04 13.51 -8.28
N LYS A 430 -39.71 12.87 -9.25
CA LYS A 430 -41.03 12.27 -9.04
C LYS A 430 -40.99 10.95 -8.27
N TYR A 431 -39.97 10.13 -8.51
CA TYR A 431 -39.90 8.77 -7.95
C TYR A 431 -38.84 8.58 -6.87
N CYS A 432 -37.81 9.44 -6.78
CA CYS A 432 -36.82 9.32 -5.71
C CYS A 432 -37.31 9.97 -4.42
N GLU A 433 -37.13 9.27 -3.32
CA GLU A 433 -37.40 9.79 -1.99
C GLU A 433 -36.23 10.67 -1.50
N GLU A 434 -36.54 11.83 -0.94
CA GLU A 434 -35.52 12.74 -0.40
C GLU A 434 -34.92 12.22 0.91
N VAL A 435 -33.59 12.17 0.96
CA VAL A 435 -32.86 11.84 2.19
C VAL A 435 -32.85 13.09 3.08
N TRP A 436 -33.58 13.07 4.18
CA TRP A 436 -33.37 14.05 5.25
C TRP A 436 -31.94 13.89 5.77
N ILE A 437 -31.10 14.88 5.48
CA ILE A 437 -29.81 15.02 6.12
C ILE A 437 -30.13 15.46 7.55
N VAL A 438 -30.06 14.53 8.51
CA VAL A 438 -30.09 14.89 9.93
C VAL A 438 -28.85 15.74 10.18
N ASN A 439 -29.05 17.03 10.38
CA ASN A 439 -27.97 17.95 10.76
C ASN A 439 -27.42 17.52 12.13
N PRO A 440 -26.09 17.41 12.30
CA PRO A 440 -25.51 17.11 13.59
C PRO A 440 -25.55 18.38 14.45
N PHE A 441 -26.41 18.39 15.47
CA PHE A 441 -26.24 19.21 16.65
C PHE A 441 -25.89 18.32 17.83
#